data_AF-K0IDN9-F1
#
_entry.id   AF-K0IDN9-F1
#
_cell.length_a   1.000
_cell.length_b   1.000
_cell.length_c   1.000
_cell.angle_alpha   90.00
_cell.angle_beta   90.00
_cell.angle_gamma   90.00
#
_symmetry.space_group_name_H-M   'P 1'
#
loop_
_entity.id
_entity.type
_entity.pdbx_description
1 polymer ?
#
loop_
_entity_poly.entity_id
_entity_poly.type
_entity_poly.pdbx_seq_one_letter_code
_entity_poly.pdbx_strand_id
1 'polypeptide(L)'
;MAKTISVRRKGYKRKGYTATRRGGKKVKVSPARVKPSTFKIRDRGKAGRGPKVVPPLEEGALGGPGFFDRSEAEQEQIAFERARDVGEKKAVGELRALQVFFKKTDPEKSKRALELSKKVAGSFKGKQEVEYPEGLRRKQ
;
A
#
# COMPACT_ATOMS: atom_id res chain seq x y z
N MET A 1 6.38 13.05 -26.09
CA MET A 1 5.01 12.56 -26.43
C MET A 1 4.84 11.16 -25.83
N ALA A 2 3.78 10.88 -25.07
CA ALA A 2 3.59 9.56 -24.46
C ALA A 2 3.35 8.49 -25.55
N LYS A 3 4.14 7.41 -25.53
CA LYS A 3 3.99 6.29 -26.47
C LYS A 3 2.58 5.68 -26.31
N THR A 4 1.91 5.38 -27.41
CA THR A 4 0.56 4.76 -27.40
C THR A 4 0.64 3.36 -27.99
N ILE A 5 -0.10 2.42 -27.40
CA ILE A 5 -0.23 1.04 -27.87
C ILE A 5 -1.63 0.88 -28.49
N SER A 6 -1.70 0.23 -29.64
CA SER A 6 -2.95 -0.16 -30.30
C SER A 6 -3.42 -1.50 -29.75
N VAL A 7 -4.57 -1.53 -29.09
CA VAL A 7 -5.15 -2.75 -28.52
C VAL A 7 -6.32 -3.21 -29.38
N ARG A 8 -6.25 -4.45 -29.87
CA ARG A 8 -7.34 -5.11 -30.60
C ARG A 8 -8.19 -5.90 -29.62
N ARG A 9 -9.41 -5.44 -29.36
CA ARG A 9 -10.38 -6.14 -28.53
C ARG A 9 -11.23 -7.08 -29.40
N LYS A 10 -11.21 -8.38 -29.07
CA LYS A 10 -12.09 -9.38 -29.68
C LYS A 10 -13.55 -9.06 -29.36
N GLY A 11 -14.44 -9.29 -30.32
CA GLY A 11 -15.88 -9.21 -30.09
C GLY A 11 -16.35 -10.34 -29.18
N TYR A 12 -17.39 -10.10 -28.39
CA TYR A 12 -17.94 -11.10 -27.47
C TYR A 12 -19.46 -10.99 -27.35
N LYS A 13 -20.12 -12.07 -26.91
CA LYS A 13 -21.55 -12.06 -26.60
C LYS A 13 -21.75 -11.51 -25.19
N ARG A 14 -22.41 -10.37 -25.08
CA ARG A 14 -22.69 -9.71 -23.80
C ARG A 14 -24.08 -10.14 -23.30
N LYS A 15 -24.18 -10.52 -22.02
CA LYS A 15 -25.46 -10.77 -21.35
C LYS A 15 -26.25 -9.47 -21.17
N GLY A 16 -27.57 -9.56 -21.03
CA GLY A 16 -28.40 -8.41 -20.74
C GLY A 16 -28.09 -7.86 -19.35
N TYR A 17 -28.14 -6.53 -19.20
CA TYR A 17 -27.87 -5.87 -17.93
C TYR A 17 -28.67 -4.57 -17.82
N THR A 18 -28.85 -4.07 -16.61
CA THR A 18 -29.50 -2.77 -16.39
C THR A 18 -28.45 -1.68 -16.37
N ALA A 19 -28.59 -0.69 -17.25
CA ALA A 19 -27.72 0.47 -17.33
C ALA A 19 -28.45 1.72 -16.86
N THR A 20 -27.79 2.56 -16.07
CA THR A 20 -28.31 3.88 -15.72
C THR A 20 -27.89 4.87 -16.80
N ARG A 21 -28.85 5.51 -17.47
CA ARG A 21 -28.55 6.60 -18.41
C ARG A 21 -28.26 7.90 -17.67
N ARG A 22 -27.62 8.85 -18.36
CA ARG A 22 -27.43 10.22 -17.87
C ARG A 22 -28.82 10.81 -17.55
N GLY A 23 -29.06 11.14 -16.29
CA GLY A 23 -30.39 11.51 -15.78
C GLY A 23 -31.07 10.46 -14.87
N GLY A 24 -30.37 9.41 -14.44
CA GLY A 24 -30.85 8.48 -13.39
C GLY A 24 -31.85 7.41 -13.83
N LYS A 25 -32.40 7.52 -15.04
CA LYS A 25 -33.30 6.50 -15.61
C LYS A 25 -32.56 5.19 -15.85
N LYS A 26 -33.04 4.11 -15.22
CA LYS A 26 -32.56 2.74 -15.44
C LYS A 26 -33.18 2.19 -16.72
N VAL A 27 -32.36 1.63 -17.60
CA VAL A 27 -32.78 1.00 -18.86
C VAL A 27 -32.25 -0.42 -18.90
N LYS A 28 -33.11 -1.38 -19.23
CA LYS A 28 -32.71 -2.77 -19.45
C LYS A 28 -32.10 -2.90 -20.84
N VAL A 29 -30.83 -3.28 -20.90
CA VAL A 29 -30.11 -3.55 -22.13
C VAL A 29 -30.21 -5.04 -22.43
N SER A 30 -30.71 -5.39 -23.60
CA SER A 30 -30.83 -6.79 -24.03
C SER A 30 -29.46 -7.42 -24.29
N PRO A 31 -29.36 -8.76 -24.21
CA PRO A 31 -28.17 -9.48 -24.65
C PRO A 31 -27.88 -9.17 -26.12
N ALA A 32 -26.63 -8.85 -26.44
CA ALA A 32 -26.22 -8.49 -27.81
C ALA A 32 -24.77 -8.86 -28.06
N ARG A 33 -24.41 -9.05 -29.34
CA ARG A 33 -23.02 -9.25 -29.75
C ARG A 33 -22.30 -7.91 -29.83
N VAL A 34 -21.25 -7.75 -29.03
CA VAL A 34 -20.37 -6.57 -29.08
C VAL A 34 -19.36 -6.79 -30.20
N LYS A 35 -19.31 -5.87 -31.17
CA LYS A 35 -18.40 -5.95 -32.31
C LYS A 35 -16.93 -5.80 -31.87
N PRO A 36 -15.98 -6.48 -32.52
CA PRO A 36 -14.56 -6.23 -32.33
C PRO A 36 -14.23 -4.75 -32.56
N SER A 37 -13.28 -4.22 -31.80
CA SER A 37 -12.90 -2.81 -31.86
C SER A 37 -11.40 -2.66 -31.59
N THR A 38 -10.79 -1.70 -32.25
CA THR A 38 -9.39 -1.31 -32.04
C THR A 38 -9.37 0.06 -31.40
N PHE A 39 -8.64 0.23 -30.30
CA PHE A 39 -8.49 1.54 -29.65
C PHE A 39 -7.05 1.74 -29.19
N LYS A 40 -6.65 3.02 -29.08
CA LYS A 40 -5.33 3.42 -28.61
C LYS A 40 -5.37 3.66 -27.12
N ILE A 41 -4.42 3.10 -26.38
CA ILE A 41 -4.18 3.40 -24.97
C ILE A 41 -2.78 3.95 -24.78
N ARG A 42 -2.58 4.75 -23.74
CA ARG A 42 -1.23 5.16 -23.32
C ARG A 42 -0.46 3.92 -22.87
N ASP A 43 0.76 3.78 -23.36
CA ASP A 43 1.69 2.77 -22.89
C ASP A 43 2.02 3.05 -21.42
N ARG A 44 1.65 2.13 -20.53
CA ARG A 44 1.92 2.24 -19.09
C ARG A 44 3.20 1.49 -18.70
N GLY A 45 3.98 1.00 -19.67
CA GLY A 45 5.16 0.16 -19.42
C GLY A 45 4.79 -1.29 -19.14
N LYS A 46 5.79 -2.07 -18.70
CA LYS A 46 5.63 -3.50 -18.40
C LYS A 46 4.56 -3.72 -17.32
N ALA A 47 3.70 -4.72 -17.51
CA ALA A 47 2.69 -5.09 -16.53
C ALA A 47 3.34 -5.65 -15.26
N GLY A 48 3.15 -4.97 -14.13
CA GLY A 48 3.60 -5.40 -12.81
C GLY A 48 3.97 -4.22 -11.92
N ARG A 49 3.73 -4.33 -10.60
CA ARG A 49 4.62 -3.64 -9.65
C ARG A 49 6.02 -4.22 -9.95
N GLY A 50 7.05 -3.38 -10.07
CA GLY A 50 8.43 -3.84 -10.28
C GLY A 50 8.82 -4.94 -9.28
N PRO A 51 10.02 -5.54 -9.41
CA PRO A 51 10.46 -6.60 -8.49
C PRO A 51 10.16 -6.16 -7.06
N LYS A 52 9.58 -7.07 -6.25
CA LYS A 52 9.25 -6.79 -4.85
C LYS A 52 10.57 -6.53 -4.13
N VAL A 53 11.02 -5.28 -4.11
CA VAL A 53 12.19 -4.84 -3.35
C VAL A 53 11.74 -4.79 -1.90
N VAL A 54 11.74 -5.95 -1.26
CA VAL A 54 11.89 -5.99 0.19
C VAL A 54 13.36 -5.67 0.41
N PRO A 55 13.71 -4.53 1.03
CA PRO A 55 15.11 -4.28 1.35
C PRO A 55 15.65 -5.48 2.15
N PRO A 56 16.88 -5.95 1.87
CA PRO A 56 17.46 -7.02 2.66
C PRO A 56 17.44 -6.58 4.13
N LEU A 57 16.76 -7.36 4.96
CA LEU A 57 16.72 -7.14 6.39
C LEU A 57 18.01 -7.74 6.95
N GLU A 58 18.94 -6.89 7.37
CA GLU A 58 20.07 -7.32 8.19
C GLU A 58 19.58 -7.62 9.62
N GLU A 59 20.18 -8.62 10.26
CA GLU A 59 19.87 -8.92 11.66
C GLU A 59 20.12 -7.68 12.52
N GLY A 60 19.11 -7.29 13.32
CA GLY A 60 19.19 -6.10 14.17
C GLY A 60 18.84 -4.76 13.52
N ALA A 61 18.39 -4.72 12.26
CA ALA A 61 18.04 -3.49 11.54
C ALA A 61 16.98 -2.59 12.24
N LEU A 62 16.18 -3.17 13.15
CA LEU A 62 15.10 -2.51 13.90
C LEU A 62 15.35 -2.45 15.41
N GLY A 63 16.62 -2.34 15.85
CA GLY A 63 16.97 -2.12 17.26
C GLY A 63 17.86 -3.18 17.90
N GLY A 64 18.57 -3.97 17.09
CA GLY A 64 19.47 -5.01 17.54
C GLY A 64 18.82 -6.39 17.74
N PRO A 65 19.61 -7.39 18.17
CA PRO A 65 19.11 -8.73 18.46
C PRO A 65 18.04 -8.70 19.57
N GLY A 66 17.06 -9.59 19.46
CA GLY A 66 16.00 -9.75 20.45
C GLY A 66 14.91 -8.67 20.45
N PHE A 67 14.74 -7.90 19.36
CA PHE A 67 13.73 -6.84 19.28
C PHE A 67 12.32 -7.28 19.74
N PHE A 68 11.86 -8.46 19.29
CA PHE A 68 10.54 -8.97 19.66
C PHE A 68 10.46 -9.61 21.05
N ASP A 69 11.60 -9.80 21.72
CA ASP A 69 11.68 -10.38 23.05
C ASP A 69 11.63 -9.30 24.14
N ARG A 70 11.71 -8.01 23.75
CA ARG A 70 11.56 -6.83 24.62
C ARG A 70 10.10 -6.54 24.93
N SER A 71 9.87 -5.69 25.94
CA SER A 71 8.52 -5.24 26.30
C SER A 71 7.87 -4.47 25.14
N GLU A 72 6.53 -4.48 25.08
CA GLU A 72 5.80 -3.79 24.01
C GLU A 72 6.10 -2.29 23.95
N ALA A 73 6.27 -1.65 25.10
CA ALA A 73 6.57 -0.23 25.21
C ALA A 73 7.98 0.09 24.68
N GLU A 74 8.97 -0.74 25.00
CA GLU A 74 10.33 -0.62 24.46
C GLU A 74 10.36 -0.80 22.95
N GLN A 75 9.64 -1.79 22.42
CA GLN A 75 9.53 -2.01 20.98
C GLN A 75 8.98 -0.78 20.25
N GLU A 76 8.00 -0.10 20.85
CA GLU A 76 7.44 1.13 20.31
C GLU A 76 8.46 2.25 20.32
N GLN A 77 9.12 2.51 21.45
CA GLN A 77 10.16 3.53 21.56
C GLN A 77 11.26 3.34 20.52
N ILE A 78 11.79 2.12 20.40
CA ILE A 78 12.82 1.77 19.42
C ILE A 78 12.34 2.01 17.99
N ALA A 79 11.10 1.62 17.67
CA ALA A 79 10.55 1.82 16.34
C ALA A 79 10.38 3.32 16.00
N PHE A 80 10.01 4.14 16.99
CA PHE A 80 9.90 5.59 16.82
C PHE A 80 11.27 6.27 16.72
N GLU A 81 12.23 5.92 17.58
CA GLU A 81 13.62 6.41 17.50
C GLU A 81 14.22 6.08 16.12
N ARG A 82 14.05 4.83 15.68
CA ARG A 82 14.50 4.43 14.35
C ARG A 82 13.81 5.24 13.25
N ALA A 83 12.51 5.48 13.36
CA ALA A 83 11.78 6.30 12.41
C ALA A 83 12.24 7.77 12.38
N ARG A 84 12.70 8.33 13.52
CA ARG A 84 13.35 9.64 13.59
C ARG A 84 14.69 9.64 12.85
N ASP A 85 15.51 8.62 13.09
CA ASP A 85 16.86 8.55 12.51
C ASP A 85 16.86 8.33 11.00
N VAL A 86 16.06 7.37 10.51
CA VAL A 86 16.11 6.94 9.09
C VAL A 86 14.93 7.45 8.25
N GLY A 87 13.96 8.09 8.89
CA GLY A 87 12.73 8.59 8.28
C GLY A 87 11.59 7.57 8.23
N GLU A 88 10.36 8.07 8.42
CA GLU A 88 9.11 7.29 8.48
C GLU A 88 9.00 6.21 7.40
N LYS A 89 9.16 6.59 6.13
CA LYS A 89 8.95 5.66 5.01
C LYS A 89 9.89 4.46 5.04
N LYS A 90 11.12 4.66 5.50
CA LYS A 90 12.13 3.60 5.57
C LYS A 90 11.84 2.68 6.75
N ALA A 91 11.58 3.23 7.93
CA ALA A 91 11.19 2.45 9.12
C ALA A 91 9.90 1.65 8.89
N VAL A 92 8.88 2.25 8.27
CA VAL A 92 7.64 1.54 7.89
C VAL A 92 7.93 0.42 6.89
N GLY A 93 8.82 0.64 5.93
CA GLY A 93 9.27 -0.38 4.97
C GLY A 93 9.93 -1.57 5.65
N GLU A 94 10.82 -1.31 6.61
CA GLU A 94 11.52 -2.33 7.41
C GLU A 94 10.53 -3.14 8.27
N LEU A 95 9.60 -2.48 8.96
CA LEU A 95 8.55 -3.16 9.76
C LEU A 95 7.63 -4.03 8.88
N ARG A 96 7.31 -3.56 7.68
CA ARG A 96 6.51 -4.34 6.70
C ARG A 96 7.28 -5.52 6.13
N ALA A 97 8.60 -5.41 6.00
CA ALA A 97 9.44 -6.53 5.61
C ALA A 97 9.44 -7.61 6.70
N LEU A 98 9.56 -7.23 7.98
CA LEU A 98 9.48 -8.18 9.10
C LEU A 98 8.10 -8.83 9.18
N GLN A 99 7.04 -8.06 9.00
CA GLN A 99 5.68 -8.60 8.92
C GLN A 99 5.60 -9.74 7.88
N VAL A 100 6.15 -9.53 6.69
CA VAL A 100 6.14 -10.52 5.61
C VAL A 100 7.00 -11.73 5.95
N PHE A 101 8.18 -11.50 6.57
CA PHE A 101 9.11 -12.56 6.97
C PHE A 101 8.49 -13.49 8.00
N PHE A 102 7.93 -12.93 9.08
CA PHE A 102 7.32 -13.71 10.16
C PHE A 102 5.93 -14.26 9.83
N LYS A 103 5.31 -13.84 8.71
CA LYS A 103 3.92 -14.21 8.37
C LYS A 103 3.65 -15.71 8.40
N LYS A 104 4.64 -16.55 8.09
CA LYS A 104 4.53 -18.01 8.06
C LYS A 104 5.15 -18.70 9.27
N THR A 105 6.20 -18.13 9.85
CA THR A 105 6.99 -18.75 10.92
C THR A 105 6.49 -18.37 12.31
N ASP A 106 6.12 -17.11 12.51
CA ASP A 106 5.61 -16.58 13.78
C ASP A 106 4.52 -15.52 13.52
N PRO A 107 3.25 -15.95 13.46
CA PRO A 107 2.13 -15.06 13.17
C PRO A 107 1.96 -13.92 14.19
N GLU A 108 2.39 -14.11 15.44
CA GLU A 108 2.28 -13.11 16.51
C GLU A 108 3.28 -11.97 16.28
N LYS A 109 4.56 -12.30 16.05
CA LYS A 109 5.59 -11.30 15.67
C LYS A 109 5.22 -10.56 14.38
N SER A 110 4.61 -11.26 13.42
CA SER A 110 4.09 -10.63 12.20
C SER A 110 2.97 -9.62 12.48
N LYS A 111 2.01 -9.95 13.35
CA LYS A 111 0.94 -9.02 13.74
C LYS A 111 1.52 -7.80 14.47
N ARG A 112 2.46 -8.01 15.38
CA ARG A 112 3.12 -6.94 16.12
C ARG A 112 3.88 -5.98 15.20
N ALA A 113 4.66 -6.51 14.25
CA ALA A 113 5.35 -5.69 13.25
C ALA A 113 4.37 -4.85 12.40
N LEU A 114 3.21 -5.42 12.06
CA LEU A 114 2.16 -4.69 11.36
C LEU A 114 1.59 -3.55 12.22
N GLU A 115 1.31 -3.78 13.49
CA GLU A 115 0.80 -2.79 14.42
C GLU A 115 1.79 -1.62 14.59
N LEU A 116 3.06 -1.93 14.85
CA LEU A 116 4.13 -0.94 14.93
C LEU A 116 4.22 -0.11 13.65
N SER A 117 4.13 -0.75 12.47
CA SER A 117 4.17 -0.02 11.19
C SER A 117 3.01 0.98 11.05
N LYS A 118 1.84 0.67 11.61
CA LYS A 118 0.68 1.58 11.61
C LYS A 118 0.84 2.69 12.63
N LYS A 119 1.39 2.40 13.81
CA LYS A 119 1.68 3.39 14.85
C LYS A 119 2.71 4.42 14.35
N VAL A 120 3.81 3.95 13.77
CA VAL A 120 4.82 4.80 13.12
C VAL A 120 4.18 5.61 11.98
N ALA A 121 3.49 4.98 11.02
CA ALA A 121 2.86 5.75 9.94
C ALA A 121 1.79 6.75 10.43
N GLY A 122 1.13 6.46 11.55
CA GLY A 122 0.12 7.32 12.16
C GLY A 122 0.70 8.52 12.91
N SER A 123 1.91 8.42 13.44
CA SER A 123 2.57 9.52 14.17
C SER A 123 3.12 10.60 13.25
N PHE A 124 3.39 10.29 11.97
CA PHE A 124 3.95 11.23 11.00
C PHE A 124 2.86 11.69 10.02
N LYS A 125 2.07 12.70 10.38
CA LYS A 125 1.02 13.25 9.50
C LYS A 125 1.46 14.58 8.87
N GLY A 126 2.00 14.52 7.64
CA GLY A 126 2.16 15.71 6.80
C GLY A 126 3.57 16.30 6.65
N LYS A 127 4.63 15.48 6.67
CA LYS A 127 6.04 15.90 6.45
C LYS A 127 6.64 16.85 7.51
N GLN A 128 6.06 16.95 8.70
CA GLN A 128 6.68 17.60 9.86
C GLN A 128 6.47 16.73 11.10
N GLU A 129 7.52 16.61 11.89
CA GLU A 129 7.58 15.90 13.16
C GLU A 129 6.64 16.58 14.17
N VAL A 130 5.83 15.81 14.90
CA VAL A 130 4.97 16.33 15.98
C VAL A 130 5.38 15.61 17.26
N GLU A 131 5.69 16.38 18.30
CA GLU A 131 6.10 15.87 19.60
C GLU A 131 4.88 15.39 20.41
N TYR A 132 5.00 14.21 21.00
CA TYR A 132 3.95 13.57 21.80
C TYR A 132 3.93 14.17 23.21
N PRO A 133 2.79 14.49 23.87
CA PRO A 133 1.39 14.20 23.50
C PRO A 133 0.56 15.40 23.01
N GLU A 134 1.15 16.57 22.78
CA GLU A 134 0.39 17.79 22.46
C GLU A 134 -0.09 17.79 21.00
N GLY A 135 -1.40 17.59 20.80
CA GLY A 135 -2.04 17.71 19.49
C GLY A 135 -2.00 19.14 18.93
N LEU A 136 -2.03 19.24 17.60
CA LEU A 136 -1.99 20.49 16.82
C LEU A 136 -3.02 21.55 17.27
N ARG A 137 -2.54 22.72 17.72
CA ARG A 137 -3.35 23.94 17.81
C ARG A 137 -3.51 24.56 16.41
N ARG A 138 -4.75 24.83 15.98
CA ARG A 138 -5.04 25.62 14.78
C ARG A 138 -4.51 27.05 14.99
N LYS A 139 -3.59 27.51 14.14
CA LYS A 139 -3.24 28.93 14.05
C LYS A 139 -4.39 29.68 13.34
N GLN A 140 -4.91 30.71 14.00
CA GLN A 140 -5.77 31.75 13.41
C GLN A 140 -4.99 32.55 12.37
#